data_AF-A0A6B1G1R8-F1
#
_entry.id   AF-A0A6B1G1R8-F1
#
_cell.length_a   1.000
_cell.length_b   1.000
_cell.length_c   1.000
_cell.angle_alpha   90.00
_cell.angle_beta   90.00
_cell.angle_gamma   90.00
#
_symmetry.space_group_name_H-M   'P 1'
#
loop_
_entity.id
_entity.type
_entity.pdbx_description
1 polymer ?
#
loop_
_entity_poly.entity_id
_entity_poly.type
_entity_poly.pdbx_seq_one_letter_code
_entity_poly.pdbx_strand_id
1 'polypeptide(L)' 'MEGRPGFRLRVGGYRVIFERDDKARTIDVLRVAARGQAYRQ' A
#
# COMPACT_ATOMS: atom_id res chain seq x y z
N MET A 1 0.05 15.27 13.80
CA MET A 1 0.29 13.82 13.64
C MET A 1 -0.33 13.40 12.32
N GLU A 2 0.11 14.00 11.22
CA GLU A 2 1.35 13.65 10.49
C GLU A 2 1.06 12.46 9.58
N GLY A 3 0.62 12.78 8.36
CA GLY A 3 0.36 11.81 7.32
C GLY A 3 1.66 11.09 7.00
N ARG A 4 1.76 9.84 7.44
CA ARG A 4 2.86 8.99 7.03
C ARG A 4 2.77 8.81 5.51
N PRO A 5 3.83 9.14 4.74
CA PRO A 5 3.80 8.95 3.30
C PRO A 5 3.76 7.45 3.00
N GLY A 6 2.54 6.93 2.75
CA GLY A 6 2.37 5.56 2.27
C GLY A 6 2.93 5.42 0.87
N PHE A 7 3.92 4.54 0.71
CA PHE A 7 4.44 4.18 -0.61
C PHE A 7 3.40 3.37 -1.37
N ARG A 8 3.38 3.53 -2.71
CA ARG A 8 2.43 2.83 -3.58
C ARG A 8 3.17 1.92 -4.56
N LEU A 9 2.88 0.62 -4.49
CA LEU A 9 3.38 -0.37 -5.43
C LEU A 9 2.26 -0.84 -6.37
N ARG A 10 2.59 -0.98 -7.66
CA ARG A 10 1.70 -1.58 -8.66
C ARG A 10 2.20 -2.97 -9.02
N VAL A 11 1.37 -3.98 -8.77
CA VAL A 11 1.68 -5.38 -9.09
C VAL A 11 0.59 -5.89 -10.02
N GLY A 12 0.86 -5.90 -11.34
CA GLY A 12 -0.13 -6.24 -12.36
C GLY A 12 -1.42 -5.42 -12.23
N GLY A 13 -2.51 -6.10 -11.91
CA GLY A 13 -3.84 -5.53 -11.69
C GLY A 13 -4.06 -4.90 -10.31
N TYR A 14 -3.11 -4.95 -9.38
CA TYR A 14 -3.29 -4.55 -7.99
C TYR A 14 -2.55 -3.26 -7.64
N ARG A 15 -3.09 -2.54 -6.65
CA ARG A 15 -2.45 -1.42 -5.96
C ARG A 15 -2.22 -1.80 -4.50
N VAL A 16 -0.98 -1.66 -4.06
CA VAL A 16 -0.57 -1.92 -2.68
C VAL A 16 -0.11 -0.62 -2.05
N ILE A 17 -0.62 -0.31 -0.85
CA ILE A 17 -0.12 0.76 0.00
C ILE A 17 0.68 0.11 1.11
N PHE A 18 1.90 0.59 1.32
CA PHE A 18 2.79 0.08 2.35
C PHE A 18 3.60 1.19 2.99
N GLU A 19 4.08 0.93 4.20
CA GLU A 19 5.10 1.71 4.88
C GLU A 19 6.43 0.95 4.85
N ARG A 20 7.53 1.69 4.86
CA ARG A 20 8.89 1.13 4.84
C ARG A 20 9.65 1.71 6.02
N ASP A 21 10.19 0.82 6.86
CA ASP A 21 11.20 1.18 7.85
C ASP A 21 12.54 0.60 7.41
N ASP A 22 13.43 1.49 6.98
CA ASP A 22 14.76 1.14 6.51
C ASP A 22 15.71 0.67 7.61
N LYS A 23 15.52 1.14 8.84
CA LYS A 23 16.36 0.78 9.99
C LYS A 23 16.00 -0.62 10.48
N ALA A 24 14.70 -0.88 10.63
CA ALA A 24 14.18 -2.19 10.99
C ALA A 24 14.22 -3.19 9.82
N ARG A 25 14.40 -2.70 8.58
CA ARG A 25 14.31 -3.48 7.33
C ARG A 25 12.97 -4.18 7.17
N THR A 26 11.89 -3.49 7.54
CA THR A 26 10.52 -4.00 7.48
C THR A 26 9.69 -3.24 6.45
N ILE A 27 8.73 -3.97 5.85
CA ILE A 27 7.71 -3.42 4.96
C ILE A 27 6.35 -3.79 5.55
N ASP A 28 5.59 -2.78 5.95
CA ASP A 28 4.25 -2.97 6.52
C ASP A 28 3.19 -2.72 5.45
N VAL A 29 2.47 -3.77 5.05
CA VAL A 29 1.42 -3.67 4.03
C VAL A 29 0.12 -3.20 4.68
N LEU A 30 -0.30 -1.99 4.36
CA LEU A 30 -1.51 -1.38 4.93
C LEU A 30 -2.78 -1.73 4.17
N ARG A 31 -2.69 -1.84 2.84
CA ARG A 31 -3.85 -2.14 1.99
C ARG A 31 -3.42 -2.77 0.67
N VAL A 32 -4.17 -3.77 0.24
CA VAL A 32 -4.09 -4.35 -1.10
C VAL A 32 -5.45 -4.23 -1.76
N ALA A 33 -5.51 -3.65 -2.96
CA ALA A 33 -6.75 -3.51 -3.70
C ALA A 33 -6.56 -3.86 -5.18
N ALA A 34 -7.49 -4.65 -5.74
CA ALA A 34 -7.54 -4.89 -7.17
C ALA A 34 -8.04 -3.65 -7.93
N ARG A 35 -7.52 -3.41 -9.13
CA ARG A 35 -7.98 -2.36 -10.03
C ARG A 35 -9.39 -2.70 -10.51
N GLY A 36 -10.32 -1.76 -10.34
CA GLY A 36 -11.73 -1.92 -10.75
C GLY A 36 -12.65 -2.57 -9.71
N GLN A 37 -12.13 -3.09 -8.58
CA GLN A 37 -12.96 -3.62 -7.48
C GLN A 37 -13.34 -2.55 -6.44
N ALA A 38 -12.96 -1.29 -6.64
CA ALA A 38 -13.31 -0.19 -5.74
C ALA A 38 -14.80 0.25 -5.82
N TYR A 39 -15.59 -0.38 -6.69
CA TYR A 39 -16.99 0.01 -6.98
C TYR A 39 -18.01 -1.11 -6.80
N ARG A 40 -17.70 -2.16 -6.03
CA ARG A 40 -18.72 -3.08 -5.53
C ARG A 40 -18.77 -3.00 -4.00
N GLN A 41 -19.74 -2.23 -3.52
CA GLN A 41 -20.34 -2.40 -2.19
C GLN A 41 -21.65 -3.15 -2.38
#